data_AF-A0A162GRG6-F1
#
_entry.id   AF-A0A162GRG6-F1
#
_cell.length_a   1.000
_cell.length_b   1.000
_cell.length_c   1.000
_cell.angle_alpha   90.00
_cell.angle_beta   90.00
_cell.angle_gamma   90.00
#
_symmetry.space_group_name_H-M   'P 1'
#
loop_
_entity.id
_entity.type
_entity.pdbx_description
1 polymer ?
#
loop_
_entity_poly.entity_id
_entity_poly.type
_entity_poly.pdbx_seq_one_letter_code
_entity_poly.pdbx_strand_id
1 'polypeptide(L)'
;MDLSDDIAYSVHDFEDAVVSGYIDVGALGSRADHDELVTSMHSWVGGEVDHEELVAAFDRLDSLDVWVSSWDGSRRDQARLKNLTSQLIGRFAAAATESTREAYQHPDLVRFGGHVVVPREQQAEIAVLKGIVAAFVMSRNTRQPIYAQQREVLTRLADTLFERGPGTLEPGFAEDWRAAPHDEARRRVVVDQVANLTDQSALAWFERLC
;
A
#
# COMPACT_ATOMS: atom_id res chain seq x y z
N MET A 1 0.00 -11.19 10.35
CA MET A 1 0.02 -11.00 8.89
C MET A 1 0.26 -9.52 8.59
N ASP A 2 -0.33 -8.65 9.41
CA ASP A 2 -0.27 -7.18 9.28
C ASP A 2 1.16 -6.61 9.16
N LEU A 3 2.12 -7.00 10.01
CA LEU A 3 3.47 -6.42 9.95
C LEU A 3 4.23 -6.73 8.65
N SER A 4 4.17 -7.97 8.14
CA SER A 4 4.92 -8.32 6.92
C SER A 4 4.41 -7.54 5.72
N ASP A 5 3.09 -7.30 5.68
CA ASP A 5 2.47 -6.47 4.65
C ASP A 5 2.85 -5.00 4.86
N ASP A 6 2.83 -4.50 6.09
CA ASP A 6 3.25 -3.14 6.42
C ASP A 6 4.70 -2.85 5.98
N ILE A 7 5.62 -3.78 6.23
CA ILE A 7 7.02 -3.68 5.79
C ILE A 7 7.09 -3.70 4.26
N ALA A 8 6.44 -4.67 3.61
CA ALA A 8 6.54 -4.84 2.17
C ALA A 8 5.95 -3.63 1.42
N TYR A 9 4.75 -3.19 1.77
CA TYR A 9 4.10 -2.07 1.11
C TYR A 9 4.80 -0.75 1.40
N SER A 10 5.15 -0.45 2.66
CA SER A 10 5.82 0.82 2.98
C SER A 10 7.17 0.99 2.26
N VAL A 11 7.98 -0.07 2.20
CA VAL A 11 9.30 -0.02 1.59
C VAL A 11 9.23 -0.07 0.06
N HIS A 12 8.42 -0.97 -0.51
CA HIS A 12 8.34 -1.10 -1.97
C HIS A 12 7.56 0.05 -2.60
N ASP A 13 6.49 0.55 -1.98
CA ASP A 13 5.78 1.72 -2.52
C ASP A 13 6.67 2.96 -2.53
N PHE A 14 7.53 3.13 -1.50
CA PHE A 14 8.53 4.19 -1.49
C PHE A 14 9.52 4.03 -2.65
N GLU A 15 10.06 2.83 -2.85
CA GLU A 15 10.95 2.55 -3.97
C GLU A 15 10.28 2.81 -5.33
N ASP A 16 9.09 2.29 -5.55
CA ASP A 16 8.35 2.45 -6.80
C ASP A 16 8.01 3.93 -7.04
N ALA A 17 7.68 4.67 -5.97
CA ALA A 17 7.42 6.10 -6.07
C ALA A 17 8.67 6.92 -6.41
N VAL A 18 9.86 6.53 -5.94
CA VAL A 18 11.13 7.13 -6.37
C VAL A 18 11.44 6.78 -7.82
N VAL A 19 11.38 5.49 -8.18
CA VAL A 19 11.68 5.01 -9.54
C VAL A 19 10.75 5.63 -10.58
N SER A 20 9.47 5.79 -10.23
CA SER A 20 8.45 6.37 -11.11
C SER A 20 8.46 7.92 -11.12
N GLY A 21 9.34 8.57 -10.35
CA GLY A 21 9.45 10.03 -10.28
C GLY A 21 8.28 10.73 -9.59
N TYR A 22 7.50 10.01 -8.77
CA TYR A 22 6.43 10.59 -7.97
C TYR A 22 6.99 11.36 -6.76
N ILE A 23 8.07 10.85 -6.17
CA ILE A 23 8.78 11.51 -5.07
C ILE A 23 9.91 12.38 -5.66
N ASP A 24 9.94 13.65 -5.26
CA ASP A 24 11.09 14.50 -5.48
C ASP A 24 12.12 14.24 -4.37
N VAL A 25 13.15 13.45 -4.69
CA VAL A 25 14.18 13.05 -3.71
C VAL A 25 15.03 14.22 -3.25
N GLY A 26 15.20 15.25 -4.09
CA GLY A 26 15.92 16.47 -3.69
C GLY A 26 15.14 17.25 -2.65
N ALA A 27 13.82 17.37 -2.83
CA ALA A 27 12.93 17.98 -1.83
C ALA A 27 12.86 17.12 -0.54
N LEU A 28 12.86 15.79 -0.66
CA LEU A 28 12.85 14.89 0.50
C LEU A 28 14.11 15.05 1.38
N GLY A 29 15.28 15.23 0.76
CA GLY A 29 16.55 15.48 1.46
C GLY A 29 16.70 16.91 1.99
N SER A 30 15.79 17.82 1.66
CA SER A 30 15.81 19.21 2.12
C SER A 30 15.25 19.30 3.55
N ARG A 31 16.15 19.46 4.53
CA ARG A 31 15.78 19.64 5.95
C ARG A 31 14.90 20.86 6.22
N ALA A 32 14.92 21.85 5.34
CA ALA A 32 14.07 23.04 5.48
C ALA A 32 12.58 22.72 5.30
N ASP A 33 12.27 21.63 4.59
CA ASP A 33 10.90 21.25 4.23
C ASP A 33 10.36 20.09 5.10
N HIS A 34 11.14 19.65 6.12
CA HIS A 34 10.80 18.51 6.96
C HIS A 34 9.52 18.72 7.77
N ASP A 35 9.32 19.87 8.41
CA ASP A 35 8.11 20.12 9.21
C ASP A 35 6.83 20.14 8.36
N GLU A 36 6.88 20.75 7.17
CA GLU A 36 5.73 20.78 6.26
C GLU A 36 5.43 19.39 5.72
N LEU A 37 6.48 18.64 5.34
CA LEU A 37 6.33 17.26 4.90
C LEU A 37 5.77 16.39 6.03
N VAL A 38 6.27 16.49 7.25
CA VAL A 38 5.79 15.71 8.41
C VAL A 38 4.37 16.09 8.78
N THR A 39 3.98 17.36 8.65
CA THR A 39 2.58 17.79 8.80
C THR A 39 1.67 17.12 7.77
N SER A 40 2.11 17.08 6.51
CA SER A 40 1.39 16.36 5.45
C SER A 40 1.29 14.87 5.75
N MET A 41 2.39 14.21 6.12
CA MET A 41 2.43 12.80 6.51
C MET A 41 1.47 12.49 7.66
N HIS A 42 1.49 13.30 8.72
CA HIS A 42 0.63 13.14 9.90
C HIS A 42 -0.86 13.16 9.53
N SER A 43 -1.27 14.00 8.56
CA SER A 43 -2.65 14.03 8.09
C SER A 43 -3.10 12.72 7.42
N TRP A 44 -2.16 12.00 6.80
CA TRP A 44 -2.42 10.73 6.12
C TRP A 44 -2.29 9.50 7.02
N VAL A 45 -1.36 9.54 7.99
CA VAL A 45 -1.14 8.43 8.95
C VAL A 45 -2.33 8.28 9.92
N GLY A 46 -3.23 9.26 10.01
CA GLY A 46 -4.49 9.11 10.73
C GLY A 46 -4.36 9.17 12.26
N GLY A 47 -3.25 9.68 12.77
CA GLY A 47 -3.04 9.97 14.20
C GLY A 47 -2.60 8.78 15.06
N GLU A 48 -2.22 7.65 14.47
CA GLU A 48 -1.66 6.50 15.22
C GLU A 48 -0.25 6.77 15.77
N VAL A 49 0.47 7.70 15.13
CA VAL A 49 1.80 8.19 15.52
C VAL A 49 1.71 9.69 15.64
N ASP A 50 2.17 10.23 16.77
CA ASP A 50 2.12 11.67 16.97
C ASP A 50 3.14 12.40 16.07
N HIS A 51 2.95 13.71 15.91
CA HIS A 51 3.79 14.50 15.03
C HIS A 51 5.27 14.48 15.44
N GLU A 52 5.58 14.55 16.74
CA GLU A 52 6.96 14.57 17.25
C GLU A 52 7.65 13.21 17.02
N GLU A 53 6.93 12.11 17.22
CA GLU A 53 7.36 10.75 16.93
C GLU A 53 7.64 10.57 15.43
N LEU A 54 6.82 11.15 14.54
CA LEU A 54 7.06 11.13 13.10
C LEU A 54 8.30 11.93 12.70
N VAL A 55 8.51 13.12 13.28
CA VAL A 55 9.74 13.90 13.06
C VAL A 55 10.96 13.09 13.48
N ALA A 56 10.96 12.56 14.71
CA ALA A 56 12.07 11.78 15.23
C ALA A 56 12.33 10.50 14.42
N ALA A 57 11.26 9.85 13.92
CA ALA A 57 11.39 8.68 13.05
C ALA A 57 11.97 9.04 11.68
N PHE A 58 11.56 10.18 11.13
CA PHE A 58 12.09 10.64 9.86
C PHE A 58 13.57 11.01 9.98
N ASP A 59 13.98 11.68 11.06
CA ASP A 59 15.38 11.97 11.35
C ASP A 59 16.24 10.68 11.43
N ARG A 60 15.73 9.63 12.07
CA ARG A 60 16.43 8.33 12.11
C ARG A 60 16.61 7.75 10.71
N LEU A 61 15.59 7.81 9.86
CA LEU A 61 15.66 7.34 8.47
C LEU A 61 16.62 8.18 7.63
N ASP A 62 16.54 9.51 7.71
CA ASP A 62 17.43 10.46 7.01
C ASP A 62 18.90 10.29 7.41
N SER A 63 19.14 9.85 8.65
CA SER A 63 20.49 9.60 9.16
C SER A 63 21.13 8.29 8.67
N LEU A 64 20.39 7.42 7.96
CA LEU A 64 20.94 6.19 7.42
C LEU A 64 21.98 6.50 6.32
N ASP A 65 23.14 5.84 6.35
CA ASP A 65 24.21 6.05 5.36
C ASP A 65 23.74 5.85 3.90
N VAL A 66 22.80 4.94 3.69
CA VAL A 66 22.24 4.61 2.38
C VAL A 66 21.00 5.42 2.02
N TRP A 67 20.54 6.32 2.89
CA TRP A 67 19.39 7.19 2.62
C TRP A 67 19.57 7.95 1.30
N VAL A 68 18.49 8.14 0.56
CA VAL A 68 18.52 8.73 -0.77
C VAL A 68 18.32 10.25 -0.68
N SER A 69 19.33 11.01 -1.09
CA SER A 69 19.31 12.48 -1.11
C SER A 69 19.32 13.09 -2.52
N SER A 70 19.50 12.24 -3.53
CA SER A 70 19.41 12.60 -4.94
C SER A 70 18.94 11.39 -5.74
N TRP A 71 18.31 11.64 -6.88
CA TRP A 71 17.91 10.58 -7.81
C TRP A 71 18.01 11.08 -9.25
N ASP A 72 18.89 10.44 -10.03
CA ASP A 72 19.02 10.68 -11.48
C ASP A 72 18.66 9.45 -12.34
N GLY A 73 18.23 8.35 -11.70
CA GLY A 73 17.89 7.09 -12.36
C GLY A 73 19.09 6.29 -12.88
N SER A 74 20.33 6.73 -12.61
CA SER A 74 21.53 6.01 -12.99
C SER A 74 21.61 4.64 -12.30
N ARG A 75 22.44 3.74 -12.84
CA ARG A 75 22.68 2.43 -12.22
C ARG A 75 23.21 2.54 -10.78
N ARG A 76 23.93 3.61 -10.46
CA ARG A 76 24.45 3.85 -9.10
C ARG A 76 23.31 4.17 -8.15
N ASP A 77 22.43 5.08 -8.53
CA ASP A 77 21.29 5.47 -7.70
C ASP A 77 20.30 4.30 -7.55
N GLN A 78 20.07 3.51 -8.61
CA GLN A 78 19.29 2.27 -8.52
C GLN A 78 19.89 1.29 -7.51
N ALA A 79 21.20 1.08 -7.53
CA ALA A 79 21.87 0.19 -6.57
C ALA A 79 21.78 0.73 -5.13
N ARG A 80 21.90 2.06 -4.94
CA ARG A 80 21.74 2.69 -3.64
C ARG A 80 20.32 2.53 -3.10
N LEU A 81 19.31 2.75 -3.93
CA LEU A 81 17.90 2.58 -3.56
C LEU A 81 17.60 1.12 -3.19
N LYS A 82 18.13 0.15 -3.95
CA LYS A 82 18.01 -1.28 -3.61
C LYS A 82 18.73 -1.64 -2.30
N ASN A 83 19.86 -1.02 -2.00
CA ASN A 83 20.52 -1.20 -0.71
C ASN A 83 19.70 -0.61 0.44
N LEU A 84 19.12 0.58 0.26
CA LEU A 84 18.22 1.20 1.22
C LEU A 84 17.01 0.31 1.52
N THR A 85 16.29 -0.16 0.48
CA THR A 85 15.13 -1.03 0.68
C THR A 85 15.49 -2.35 1.37
N SER A 86 16.59 -2.97 0.97
CA SER A 86 17.07 -4.20 1.61
C SER A 86 17.41 -3.99 3.09
N GLN A 87 18.05 -2.86 3.42
CA GLN A 87 18.39 -2.52 4.79
C GLN A 87 17.15 -2.24 5.64
N LEU A 88 16.16 -1.51 5.11
CA LEU A 88 14.91 -1.21 5.82
C LEU A 88 14.11 -2.47 6.12
N ILE A 89 13.95 -3.37 5.13
CA ILE A 89 13.26 -4.66 5.34
C ILE A 89 13.96 -5.46 6.43
N GLY A 90 15.30 -5.58 6.34
CA GLY A 90 16.10 -6.29 7.33
C GLY A 90 15.97 -5.68 8.73
N ARG A 91 16.05 -4.34 8.84
CA ARG A 91 15.92 -3.58 10.08
C ARG A 91 14.57 -3.82 10.75
N PHE A 92 13.47 -3.66 10.02
CA PHE A 92 12.13 -3.82 10.59
C PHE A 92 11.82 -5.26 10.99
N ALA A 93 12.18 -6.23 10.14
CA ALA A 93 11.96 -7.64 10.42
C ALA A 93 12.82 -8.14 11.60
N ALA A 94 14.06 -7.67 11.70
CA ALA A 94 14.96 -8.03 12.80
C ALA A 94 14.45 -7.46 14.14
N ALA A 95 14.13 -6.17 14.19
CA ALA A 95 13.63 -5.51 15.40
C ALA A 95 12.35 -6.19 15.92
N ALA A 96 11.39 -6.48 15.05
CA ALA A 96 10.18 -7.18 15.45
C ALA A 96 10.45 -8.62 15.91
N THR A 97 11.35 -9.34 15.24
CA THR A 97 11.76 -10.69 15.65
C THR A 97 12.39 -10.69 17.04
N GLU A 98 13.33 -9.77 17.28
CA GLU A 98 14.05 -9.65 18.55
C GLU A 98 13.08 -9.30 19.69
N SER A 99 12.31 -8.23 19.55
CA SER A 99 11.36 -7.82 20.60
C SER A 99 10.27 -8.84 20.85
N THR A 100 9.85 -9.59 19.82
CA THR A 100 8.91 -10.71 20.02
C THR A 100 9.58 -11.81 20.87
N ARG A 101 10.82 -12.20 20.58
CA ARG A 101 11.52 -13.23 21.37
C ARG A 101 11.78 -12.79 22.80
N GLU A 102 12.08 -11.52 23.03
CA GLU A 102 12.29 -10.97 24.37
C GLU A 102 10.99 -10.95 25.19
N ALA A 103 9.85 -10.65 24.55
CA ALA A 103 8.55 -10.60 25.21
C ALA A 103 8.04 -11.98 25.65
N TYR A 104 8.51 -13.06 25.02
CA TYR A 104 8.05 -14.43 25.29
C TYR A 104 9.22 -15.35 25.65
N GLN A 105 9.31 -15.73 26.93
CA GLN A 105 10.38 -16.59 27.46
C GLN A 105 10.25 -18.08 27.09
N HIS A 106 9.32 -18.45 26.20
CA HIS A 106 9.09 -19.83 25.80
C HIS A 106 10.01 -20.24 24.63
N PRO A 107 10.55 -21.47 24.63
CA PRO A 107 11.42 -21.94 23.55
C PRO A 107 10.73 -22.01 22.19
N ASP A 108 9.40 -22.25 22.16
CA ASP A 108 8.63 -22.39 20.93
C ASP A 108 7.46 -21.39 20.88
N LEU A 109 7.50 -20.50 19.90
CA LEU A 109 6.38 -19.65 19.53
C LEU A 109 5.50 -20.39 18.52
N VAL A 110 4.47 -21.07 19.02
CA VAL A 110 3.49 -21.80 18.22
C VAL A 110 2.20 -21.01 18.01
N ARG A 111 1.28 -21.55 17.21
CA ARG A 111 -0.02 -20.91 16.93
C ARG A 111 -0.74 -20.51 18.23
N PHE A 112 -1.11 -19.23 18.34
CA PHE A 112 -1.73 -18.59 19.51
C PHE A 112 -0.84 -18.54 20.78
N GLY A 113 0.43 -18.91 20.70
CA GLY A 113 1.40 -18.84 21.79
C GLY A 113 2.08 -17.48 21.98
N GLY A 114 1.74 -16.49 21.14
CA GLY A 114 2.27 -15.13 21.22
C GLY A 114 1.75 -14.25 20.09
N HIS A 115 2.06 -12.96 20.18
CA HIS A 115 1.78 -11.95 19.17
C HIS A 115 3.08 -11.31 18.70
N VAL A 116 3.13 -10.86 17.45
CA VAL A 116 4.28 -10.10 16.96
C VAL A 116 4.37 -8.79 17.71
N VAL A 117 5.52 -8.53 18.32
CA VAL A 117 5.82 -7.27 19.01
C VAL A 117 6.65 -6.40 18.06
N VAL A 118 6.09 -5.26 17.69
CA VAL A 118 6.77 -4.26 16.86
C VAL A 118 7.13 -3.09 17.76
N PRO A 119 8.41 -2.74 17.92
CA PRO A 119 8.76 -1.62 18.78
C PRO A 119 8.23 -0.31 18.19
N ARG A 120 7.90 0.63 19.07
CA ARG A 120 7.26 1.89 18.71
C ARG A 120 8.06 2.69 17.68
N GLU A 121 9.38 2.66 17.79
CA GLU A 121 10.28 3.35 16.86
C GLU A 121 10.14 2.84 15.41
N GLN A 122 10.03 1.53 15.20
CA GLN A 122 9.88 0.95 13.87
C GLN A 122 8.46 1.13 13.33
N GLN A 123 7.44 1.12 14.20
CA GLN A 123 6.08 1.52 13.79
C GLN A 123 6.07 2.94 13.23
N ALA A 124 6.74 3.88 13.92
CA ALA A 124 6.87 5.26 13.46
C ALA A 124 7.69 5.38 12.16
N GLU A 125 8.78 4.64 12.01
CA GLU A 125 9.57 4.62 10.76
C GLU A 125 8.75 4.07 9.57
N ILE A 126 7.97 3.01 9.77
CA ILE A 126 7.03 2.48 8.76
C ILE A 126 5.96 3.53 8.42
N ALA A 127 5.42 4.21 9.44
CA ALA A 127 4.43 5.26 9.25
C ALA A 127 5.00 6.45 8.46
N VAL A 128 6.27 6.83 8.67
CA VAL A 128 6.96 7.84 7.86
C VAL A 128 7.04 7.41 6.40
N LEU A 129 7.47 6.18 6.08
CA LEU A 129 7.54 5.70 4.70
C LEU A 129 6.17 5.74 4.01
N LYS A 130 5.12 5.24 4.68
CA LYS A 130 3.73 5.33 4.18
C LYS A 130 3.29 6.79 4.00
N GLY A 131 3.64 7.65 4.95
CA GLY A 131 3.34 9.07 4.93
C GLY A 131 4.00 9.79 3.76
N ILE A 132 5.27 9.52 3.47
CA ILE A 132 6.00 10.10 2.32
C ILE A 132 5.28 9.72 1.03
N VAL A 133 4.98 8.42 0.85
CA VAL A 133 4.29 7.93 -0.35
C VAL A 133 2.92 8.60 -0.47
N ALA A 134 2.12 8.65 0.59
CA ALA A 134 0.82 9.30 0.56
C ALA A 134 0.94 10.80 0.23
N ALA A 135 1.86 11.51 0.91
CA ALA A 135 2.08 12.93 0.73
C ALA A 135 2.52 13.28 -0.69
N PHE A 136 3.33 12.47 -1.37
CA PHE A 136 3.80 12.76 -2.74
C PHE A 136 2.91 12.17 -3.83
N VAL A 137 2.36 10.98 -3.64
CA VAL A 137 1.55 10.27 -4.65
C VAL A 137 0.10 10.73 -4.63
N MET A 138 -0.48 10.99 -3.45
CA MET A 138 -1.89 11.40 -3.34
C MET A 138 -2.07 12.92 -3.50
N SER A 139 -1.11 13.74 -3.09
CA SER A 139 -1.18 15.21 -3.27
C SER A 139 -1.05 15.63 -4.74
N ARG A 140 -0.33 14.84 -5.54
CA ARG A 140 -0.32 14.99 -7.00
C ARG A 140 -1.64 14.46 -7.54
N ASN A 141 -2.61 15.36 -7.71
CA ASN A 141 -3.92 15.15 -8.35
C ASN A 141 -3.90 14.44 -9.72
N THR A 142 -2.74 14.08 -10.26
CA THR A 142 -2.57 13.40 -11.55
C THR A 142 -3.23 12.02 -11.59
N ARG A 143 -3.36 11.33 -10.45
CA ARG A 143 -4.04 10.02 -10.38
C ARG A 143 -5.54 10.08 -10.15
N GLN A 144 -6.09 11.20 -9.65
CA GLN A 144 -7.53 11.29 -9.40
C GLN A 144 -8.39 11.04 -10.64
N PRO A 145 -8.06 11.57 -11.85
CA PRO A 145 -8.80 11.24 -13.07
C PRO A 145 -8.76 9.75 -13.41
N ILE A 146 -7.61 9.10 -13.20
CA ILE A 146 -7.45 7.65 -13.45
C ILE A 146 -8.33 6.86 -12.48
N TYR A 147 -8.32 7.19 -11.20
CA TYR A 147 -9.18 6.52 -10.21
C TYR A 147 -10.67 6.74 -10.48
N ALA A 148 -11.06 7.94 -10.92
CA ALA A 148 -12.43 8.23 -11.33
C ALA A 148 -12.84 7.38 -12.54
N GLN A 149 -11.98 7.28 -13.56
CA GLN A 149 -12.21 6.45 -14.74
C GLN A 149 -12.30 4.96 -14.38
N GLN A 150 -11.38 4.43 -13.58
CA GLN A 150 -11.41 3.05 -13.12
C GLN A 150 -12.69 2.74 -12.34
N ARG A 151 -13.13 3.65 -11.46
CA ARG A 151 -14.38 3.52 -10.73
C ARG A 151 -15.59 3.52 -11.67
N GLU A 152 -15.59 4.39 -12.67
CA GLU A 152 -16.65 4.44 -13.68
C GLU A 152 -16.72 3.12 -14.46
N VAL A 153 -15.58 2.61 -14.94
CA VAL A 153 -15.48 1.32 -15.65
C VAL A 153 -16.09 0.19 -14.83
N LEU A 154 -15.66 0.04 -13.57
CA LEU A 154 -16.15 -1.04 -12.71
C LEU A 154 -17.64 -0.89 -12.37
N THR A 155 -18.10 0.34 -12.13
CA THR A 155 -19.51 0.61 -11.80
C THR A 155 -20.41 0.27 -12.99
N ARG A 156 -20.08 0.79 -14.18
CA ARG A 156 -20.85 0.54 -15.40
C ARG A 156 -20.82 -0.93 -15.82
N LEU A 157 -19.67 -1.60 -15.65
CA LEU A 157 -19.57 -3.04 -15.90
C LEU A 157 -20.49 -3.83 -14.95
N ALA A 158 -20.46 -3.52 -13.65
CA ALA A 158 -21.33 -4.17 -12.67
C ALA A 158 -22.82 -3.96 -12.98
N ASP A 159 -23.22 -2.72 -13.28
CA ASP A 159 -24.60 -2.40 -13.65
C ASP A 159 -25.02 -3.16 -14.93
N THR A 160 -24.17 -3.19 -15.95
CA THR A 160 -24.43 -3.90 -17.21
C THR A 160 -24.59 -5.41 -17.00
N LEU A 161 -23.74 -6.03 -16.17
CA LEU A 161 -23.84 -7.46 -15.84
C LEU A 161 -25.13 -7.74 -15.07
N PHE A 162 -25.53 -6.84 -14.16
CA PHE A 162 -26.77 -6.99 -13.42
C PHE A 162 -28.01 -6.89 -14.33
N GLU A 163 -28.02 -5.92 -15.26
CA GLU A 163 -29.14 -5.71 -16.20
C GLU A 163 -29.28 -6.84 -17.23
N ARG A 164 -28.15 -7.35 -17.76
CA ARG A 164 -28.15 -8.42 -18.76
C ARG A 164 -28.37 -9.81 -18.16
N GLY A 165 -28.18 -9.95 -16.85
CA GLY A 165 -28.45 -11.16 -16.09
C GLY A 165 -27.47 -12.32 -16.40
N PRO A 166 -27.86 -13.58 -16.16
CA PRO A 166 -26.93 -14.71 -16.07
C PRO A 166 -26.29 -15.10 -17.40
N GLY A 167 -26.77 -14.56 -18.54
CA GLY A 167 -26.22 -14.88 -19.86
C GLY A 167 -24.86 -14.24 -20.14
N THR A 168 -24.47 -13.21 -19.39
CA THR A 168 -23.17 -12.52 -19.53
C THR A 168 -22.17 -12.88 -18.42
N LEU A 169 -22.60 -13.64 -17.42
CA LEU A 169 -21.75 -14.11 -16.32
C LEU A 169 -21.00 -15.37 -16.74
N GLU A 170 -19.85 -15.63 -16.12
CA GLU A 170 -19.18 -16.92 -16.25
C GLU A 170 -20.05 -18.04 -15.65
N PRO A 171 -19.89 -19.30 -16.10
CA PRO A 171 -20.84 -20.37 -15.79
C PRO A 171 -21.17 -20.56 -14.30
N GLY A 172 -20.16 -20.47 -13.41
CA GLY A 172 -20.37 -20.60 -11.96
C GLY A 172 -21.24 -19.48 -11.40
N PHE A 173 -20.88 -18.23 -11.69
CA PHE A 173 -21.66 -17.07 -11.25
C PHE A 173 -23.05 -17.03 -11.92
N ALA A 174 -23.21 -17.54 -13.14
CA ALA A 174 -24.51 -17.67 -13.76
C ALA A 174 -25.43 -18.68 -13.03
N GLU A 175 -24.86 -19.75 -12.47
CA GLU A 175 -25.59 -20.71 -11.62
C GLU A 175 -26.00 -20.04 -10.30
N ASP A 176 -25.06 -19.39 -9.62
CA ASP A 176 -25.31 -18.66 -8.37
C ASP A 176 -26.37 -17.56 -8.55
N TRP A 177 -26.34 -16.84 -9.67
CA TRP A 177 -27.34 -15.83 -10.02
C TRP A 177 -28.75 -16.43 -10.15
N ARG A 178 -28.87 -17.61 -10.77
CA ARG A 178 -30.17 -18.29 -10.93
C ARG A 178 -30.69 -18.83 -9.60
N ALA A 179 -29.78 -19.26 -8.71
CA ALA A 179 -30.11 -19.72 -7.37
C ALA A 179 -30.42 -18.57 -6.40
N ALA A 180 -29.95 -17.36 -6.68
CA ALA A 180 -30.12 -16.19 -5.82
C ALA A 180 -31.62 -15.84 -5.62
N PRO A 181 -32.10 -15.79 -4.37
CA PRO A 181 -33.54 -15.63 -4.06
C PRO A 181 -34.07 -14.21 -4.27
N HIS A 182 -33.19 -13.21 -4.33
CA HIS A 182 -33.55 -11.80 -4.48
C HIS A 182 -32.41 -10.99 -5.11
N ASP A 183 -32.71 -9.75 -5.50
CA ASP A 183 -31.79 -8.90 -6.24
C ASP A 183 -30.54 -8.52 -5.46
N GLU A 184 -30.61 -8.39 -4.13
CA GLU A 184 -29.40 -8.17 -3.31
C GLU A 184 -28.41 -9.35 -3.41
N ALA A 185 -28.91 -10.60 -3.40
CA ALA A 185 -28.08 -11.78 -3.60
C ALA A 185 -27.50 -11.83 -5.02
N ARG A 186 -28.28 -11.41 -6.03
CA ARG A 186 -27.80 -11.26 -7.42
C ARG A 186 -26.73 -10.19 -7.57
N ARG A 187 -26.87 -9.05 -6.88
CA ARG A 187 -25.83 -8.01 -6.82
C ARG A 187 -24.55 -8.56 -6.22
N ARG A 188 -24.63 -9.39 -5.17
CA ARG A 188 -23.45 -10.03 -4.59
C ARG A 188 -22.73 -10.92 -5.61
N VAL A 189 -23.48 -11.73 -6.37
CA VAL A 189 -22.91 -12.56 -7.45
C VAL A 189 -22.18 -11.72 -8.50
N VAL A 190 -22.72 -10.56 -8.88
CA VAL A 190 -22.04 -9.63 -9.79
C VAL A 190 -20.77 -9.05 -9.17
N VAL A 191 -20.80 -8.69 -7.88
CA VAL A 191 -19.58 -8.23 -7.17
C VAL A 191 -18.52 -9.32 -7.18
N ASP A 192 -18.89 -10.58 -6.91
CA ASP A 192 -17.95 -11.70 -6.90
C ASP A 192 -17.39 -11.99 -8.31
N GLN A 193 -18.22 -11.89 -9.35
CA GLN A 193 -17.78 -11.98 -10.74
C GLN A 193 -16.77 -10.88 -11.09
N VAL A 194 -17.08 -9.62 -10.78
CA VAL A 194 -16.22 -8.48 -11.10
C VAL A 194 -14.92 -8.54 -10.30
N ALA A 195 -14.97 -8.97 -9.03
CA ALA A 195 -13.79 -9.13 -8.19
C ALA A 195 -12.84 -10.25 -8.65
N ASN A 196 -13.32 -11.20 -9.46
CA ASN A 196 -12.50 -12.25 -10.08
C ASN A 196 -11.83 -11.80 -11.39
N LEU A 197 -12.17 -10.61 -11.90
CA LEU A 197 -11.52 -10.07 -13.09
C LEU A 197 -10.17 -9.45 -12.74
N THR A 198 -9.19 -9.64 -13.62
CA THR A 198 -7.97 -8.83 -13.63
C THR A 198 -8.27 -7.47 -14.25
N ASP A 199 -7.42 -6.48 -14.04
CA ASP A 199 -7.55 -5.17 -14.70
C ASP A 199 -7.73 -5.29 -16.22
N GLN A 200 -6.98 -6.20 -16.85
CA GLN A 200 -7.07 -6.43 -18.29
C GLN A 200 -8.40 -7.07 -18.69
N SER A 201 -8.89 -8.06 -17.94
CA SER A 201 -10.17 -8.69 -18.28
C SER A 201 -11.36 -7.78 -17.96
N ALA A 202 -11.28 -6.96 -16.91
CA ALA A 202 -12.29 -5.95 -16.60
C ALA A 202 -12.44 -4.93 -17.74
N LEU A 203 -11.32 -4.41 -18.26
CA LEU A 203 -11.33 -3.51 -19.42
C LEU A 203 -11.86 -4.20 -20.68
N ALA A 204 -11.39 -5.40 -20.99
CA ALA A 204 -11.86 -6.15 -22.16
C ALA A 204 -13.38 -6.47 -22.09
N TRP A 205 -13.90 -6.74 -20.89
CA TRP A 205 -15.32 -6.95 -20.69
C TRP A 205 -16.11 -5.66 -20.80
N PHE A 206 -15.60 -4.57 -20.24
CA PHE A 206 -16.19 -3.24 -20.38
C PHE A 206 -16.32 -2.85 -21.85
N GLU A 207 -15.26 -2.96 -22.65
CA GLU A 207 -15.28 -2.66 -24.09
C GLU A 207 -16.26 -3.52 -24.89
N ARG A 208 -16.47 -4.77 -24.47
CA ARG A 208 -17.36 -5.71 -25.15
C ARG A 208 -18.84 -5.53 -24.78
N LEU A 209 -19.12 -5.08 -23.56
CA LEU A 209 -20.47 -5.12 -22.97
C LEU A 209 -21.10 -3.74 -22.75
N CYS A 210 -20.30 -2.68 -22.57
CA CYS A 210 -20.73 -1.33 -22.19
C CYS A 210 -20.58 -0.32 -23.33
#